data_AF-T1AUY9-F1
#
_entry.id   AF-T1AUY9-F1
#
_cell.length_a   1.000
_cell.length_b   1.000
_cell.length_c   1.000
_cell.angle_alpha   90.00
_cell.angle_beta   90.00
_cell.angle_gamma   90.00
#
_symmetry.space_group_name_H-M   'P 1'
#
loop_
_entity.id
_entity.type
_entity.pdbx_description
1 polymer ?
#
loop_
_entity_poly.entity_id
_entity_poly.type
_entity_poly.pdbx_seq_one_letter_code
_entity_poly.pdbx_strand_id
1 'polypeptide(L)' 'NVTNYGKNRLYRNNHDGTFTDIAEKAGVALGTWSAGATFGDYDGDGRLDLFVDGYIHYDNNLPGSKNIDSSFCQFAARL' A
#
# COMPACT_ATOMS: atom_id res chain seq x y z
N ASN A 1 -6.50 2.38 10.68
CA ASN A 1 -6.74 1.81 9.35
C ASN A 1 -8.16 2.20 8.95
N VAL A 2 -8.29 2.97 7.87
CA VAL A 2 -9.60 3.24 7.25
C VAL A 2 -9.60 2.51 5.92
N THR A 3 -10.45 1.50 5.80
CA THR A 3 -10.61 0.73 4.55
C THR A 3 -11.23 1.66 3.50
N ASN A 4 -10.55 1.83 2.36
CA ASN A 4 -11.02 2.66 1.26
C ASN A 4 -11.24 1.80 0.01
N TYR A 5 -12.30 2.10 -0.74
CA TYR A 5 -12.52 1.55 -2.07
C TYR A 5 -11.89 2.49 -3.10
N GLY A 6 -10.89 1.99 -3.84
CA GLY A 6 -10.09 2.80 -4.76
C GLY A 6 -8.70 3.07 -4.20
N LYS A 7 -8.04 4.09 -4.75
CA LYS A 7 -6.61 4.29 -4.53
C LYS A 7 -6.25 4.61 -3.08
N ASN A 8 -5.19 3.98 -2.58
CA ASN A 8 -4.64 4.27 -1.25
C ASN A 8 -4.18 5.73 -1.11
N ARG A 9 -4.28 6.26 0.11
CA ARG A 9 -3.84 7.61 0.48
C ARG A 9 -2.92 7.52 1.68
N LEU A 10 -1.84 8.30 1.67
CA LEU A 10 -0.87 8.35 2.76
C LEU A 10 -0.53 9.81 3.05
N TYR A 11 -1.00 10.31 4.18
CA TYR A 11 -0.82 11.71 4.55
C TYR A 11 0.39 11.89 5.46
N ARG A 12 1.35 12.73 5.02
CA ARG A 12 2.44 13.23 5.87
C ARG A 12 1.98 14.50 6.57
N ASN A 13 2.14 14.56 7.89
CA ASN A 13 1.93 15.77 8.68
C ASN A 13 3.06 16.77 8.38
N ASN A 14 2.71 18.00 8.03
CA ASN A 14 3.67 19.07 7.74
C ASN A 14 4.07 19.89 8.97
N HIS A 15 3.52 19.57 10.15
CA HIS A 15 3.76 20.26 11.43
C HIS A 15 3.22 21.70 11.52
N ASP A 16 2.36 22.10 10.59
CA ASP A 16 1.71 23.41 10.53
C ASP A 16 0.17 23.32 10.52
N GLY A 17 -0.37 22.15 10.86
CA GLY A 17 -1.80 21.85 10.78
C GLY A 17 -2.27 21.40 9.39
N THR A 18 -1.37 21.29 8.42
CA THR A 18 -1.66 20.75 7.08
C THR A 18 -1.08 19.34 6.88
N PHE A 19 -1.62 18.65 5.88
CA PHE A 19 -1.19 17.32 5.49
C PHE A 19 -0.95 17.24 3.98
N THR A 20 0.08 16.51 3.58
CA THR A 20 0.40 16.25 2.17
C THR A 20 0.17 14.77 1.85
N ASP A 21 -0.61 14.48 0.81
CA ASP A 21 -0.72 13.12 0.28
C ASP A 21 0.57 12.75 -0.47
N ILE A 22 1.27 11.75 0.05
CA ILE A 22 2.53 11.23 -0.48
C ILE A 22 2.41 9.79 -0.97
N ALA A 23 1.20 9.23 -1.11
CA ALA A 23 1.00 7.81 -1.45
C ALA A 23 1.75 7.39 -2.74
N GLU A 24 1.73 8.24 -3.77
CA GLU A 24 2.45 8.03 -5.04
C GLU A 24 3.96 8.03 -4.84
N LYS A 25 4.47 9.05 -4.15
CA LYS A 25 5.90 9.20 -3.88
C LYS A 25 6.44 8.04 -3.05
N ALA A 26 5.61 7.52 -2.14
CA ALA A 26 5.94 6.38 -1.29
C ALA A 26 5.69 5.03 -1.97
N GLY A 27 5.13 4.98 -3.19
CA GLY A 27 4.87 3.71 -3.89
C GLY A 27 3.75 2.86 -3.29
N VAL A 28 2.92 3.43 -2.40
CA VAL A 28 1.82 2.72 -1.73
C VAL A 28 0.45 3.04 -2.34
N ALA A 29 0.44 3.85 -3.40
CA ALA A 29 -0.73 4.34 -4.13
C ALA A 29 -1.39 3.25 -5.02
N LEU A 30 -1.62 2.08 -4.46
CA LEU A 30 -2.25 0.96 -5.16
C LEU A 30 -3.64 1.35 -5.65
N GLY A 31 -3.93 1.07 -6.92
CA GLY A 31 -5.24 1.33 -7.54
C GLY A 31 -6.32 0.30 -7.19
N THR A 32 -5.98 -0.68 -6.35
CA THR A 32 -6.81 -1.80 -5.93
C THR A 32 -7.23 -1.68 -4.46
N TRP A 33 -8.22 -2.47 -4.05
CA TRP A 33 -8.65 -2.54 -2.66
C TRP A 33 -7.47 -2.97 -1.77
N SER A 34 -7.15 -2.18 -0.75
CA SER A 34 -6.26 -2.56 0.35
C SER A 34 -7.06 -2.70 1.66
N ALA A 35 -6.91 -3.79 2.39
CA ALA A 35 -7.68 -4.03 3.61
C ALA A 35 -7.06 -3.32 4.83
N GLY A 36 -5.76 -3.00 4.77
CA GLY A 36 -5.05 -2.29 5.82
C GLY A 36 -3.59 -1.94 5.57
N ALA A 37 -2.99 -1.42 6.63
CA ALA A 37 -1.58 -1.04 6.68
C ALA A 37 -1.03 -1.19 8.10
N THR A 38 0.24 -1.57 8.22
CA THR A 38 0.96 -1.69 9.49
C THR A 38 2.36 -1.12 9.39
N PHE A 39 2.89 -0.63 10.51
CA PHE A 39 4.27 -0.19 10.63
C PHE A 39 5.09 -1.25 11.37
N GLY A 40 6.32 -1.48 10.91
CA GLY A 40 7.28 -2.39 11.55
C GLY A 40 8.66 -2.20 10.95
N ASP A 41 9.72 -2.60 11.67
CA ASP A 41 11.07 -2.68 11.12
C ASP A 41 11.25 -4.08 10.53
N TYR A 42 10.99 -4.23 9.24
CA TYR A 42 10.95 -5.53 8.57
C TYR A 42 12.31 -5.95 8.02
N ASP A 43 13.22 -5.00 7.78
CA ASP A 43 14.58 -5.27 7.27
C ASP A 43 15.67 -5.19 8.36
N GLY A 44 15.33 -4.75 9.57
CA GLY A 44 16.22 -4.70 10.72
C GLY A 44 17.17 -3.49 10.70
N ASP A 45 16.89 -2.45 9.92
CA ASP A 45 17.74 -1.26 9.80
C ASP A 45 17.50 -0.21 10.91
N GLY A 46 16.56 -0.47 11.82
CA GLY A 46 16.20 0.42 12.92
C GLY A 46 15.26 1.55 12.50
N ARG A 47 14.68 1.51 11.30
CA ARG A 47 13.67 2.45 10.83
C ARG A 47 12.36 1.73 10.57
N LEU A 48 11.27 2.49 10.68
CA LEU A 48 9.94 1.95 10.44
C LEU A 48 9.67 1.87 8.93
N ASP A 49 9.30 0.69 8.49
CA ASP A 49 8.70 0.42 7.20
C ASP A 49 7.18 0.48 7.30
N LEU A 50 6.54 0.90 6.21
CA LEU A 50 5.10 0.82 6.01
C LEU A 50 4.77 -0.38 5.13
N PHE A 51 4.05 -1.35 5.68
CA PHE A 51 3.46 -2.46 4.93
C PHE A 51 2.00 -2.15 4.59
N VAL A 52 1.62 -2.34 3.33
CA VAL A 52 0.23 -2.19 2.86
C VAL A 52 -0.20 -3.46 2.12
N ASP A 53 -1.29 -4.09 2.57
CA ASP A 53 -1.82 -5.27 1.89
C ASP A 53 -2.63 -4.86 0.65
N GLY A 54 -2.32 -5.46 -0.50
CA GLY A 54 -3.19 -5.40 -1.67
C GLY A 54 -4.17 -6.57 -1.63
N TYR A 55 -5.45 -6.32 -1.38
CA TYR A 55 -6.44 -7.36 -1.12
C TYR A 55 -6.94 -8.04 -2.40
N ILE A 56 -7.33 -7.29 -3.43
CA ILE A 56 -7.86 -7.86 -4.68
C ILE A 56 -7.42 -7.07 -5.90
N HIS A 57 -6.72 -7.72 -6.83
CA HIS A 57 -6.52 -7.22 -8.20
C HIS A 57 -7.56 -7.89 -9.12
N TYR A 58 -8.58 -7.14 -9.54
CA TYR A 58 -9.59 -7.62 -10.47
C TYR A 58 -9.06 -7.53 -11.90
N ASP A 59 -8.88 -8.68 -12.56
CA ASP A 59 -8.72 -8.74 -14.01
C ASP A 59 -10.02 -9.25 -14.63
N ASN A 60 -10.74 -8.35 -15.31
CA ASN A 60 -12.03 -8.63 -15.92
C ASN A 60 -11.92 -9.39 -17.27
N ASN A 61 -10.69 -9.69 -17.73
CA ASN A 61 -10.43 -10.30 -19.04
C ASN A 61 -9.72 -11.68 -18.96
N LEU A 62 -9.73 -12.37 -17.81
CA LEU A 62 -9.09 -13.69 -17.69
C LEU A 62 -10.05 -14.88 -17.88
N PRO A 63 -10.01 -15.60 -19.02
CA PRO A 63 -10.57 -16.93 -19.10
C PRO A 63 -9.61 -17.94 -18.46
N GLY A 64 -9.91 -18.38 -17.24
CA GLY A 64 -9.23 -19.49 -16.58
C GLY A 64 -7.84 -19.14 -16.04
N SER A 65 -7.75 -19.02 -14.71
CA SER A 65 -6.54 -18.73 -13.94
C SER A 65 -5.35 -19.61 -14.34
N LYS A 66 -4.45 -19.08 -15.16
CA LYS A 66 -3.09 -19.59 -15.31
C LYS A 66 -2.12 -18.43 -15.08
N ASN A 67 -1.32 -18.57 -14.04
CA ASN A 67 -0.30 -17.65 -13.55
C ASN A 67 -0.85 -16.47 -12.75
N ILE A 68 -1.41 -16.77 -11.57
CA ILE A 68 -1.45 -15.77 -10.50
C ILE A 68 -0.02 -15.68 -9.97
N ASP A 69 0.76 -14.71 -10.48
CA ASP A 69 2.06 -14.41 -9.93
C ASP A 69 1.89 -14.11 -8.44
N SER A 70 2.62 -14.82 -7.58
CA SER A 70 2.43 -14.82 -6.13
C SER A 70 3.03 -13.58 -5.47
N SER A 71 2.99 -12.44 -6.14
CA SER A 71 3.48 -11.14 -5.67
C SER A 71 2.49 -10.43 -4.72
N PHE A 72 1.52 -11.16 -4.18
CA PHE A 72 0.68 -10.70 -3.07
C PHE A 72 1.56 -10.53 -1.82
N CYS A 73 1.83 -9.28 -1.43
CA CYS A 73 2.65 -8.83 -0.28
C CYS A 73 4.08 -8.38 -0.61
N GLN A 74 4.24 -7.35 -1.46
CA GLN A 74 5.56 -6.73 -1.71
C GLN A 74 5.59 -5.21 -1.51
N PHE A 75 4.54 -4.60 -0.98
CA PHE A 75 4.47 -3.14 -0.85
C PHE A 75 4.98 -2.70 0.53
N ALA A 76 6.30 -2.65 0.65
CA ALA A 76 7.02 -2.01 1.75
C ALA A 76 7.51 -0.62 1.29
N ALA A 77 7.16 0.42 2.04
CA ALA A 77 7.60 1.79 1.76
C ALA A 77 8.32 2.39 2.95
N ARG A 78 9.40 3.12 2.67
CA ARG A 78 10.17 3.87 3.66
C ARG A 78 9.70 5.32 3.71
N LEU A 79 9.41 5.82 4.91
CA LEU A 79 8.92 7.19 5.13
C LEU A 79 10.02 8.11 5.67
#